data_AF-A0A7V0NSK1-F1
#
_entry.id   AF-A0A7V0NSK1-F1
#
_cell.length_a   1.000
_cell.length_b   1.000
_cell.length_c   1.000
_cell.angle_alpha   90.00
_cell.angle_beta   90.00
_cell.angle_gamma   90.00
#
_symmetry.space_group_name_H-M   'P 1'
#
loop_
_entity.id
_entity.type
_entity.pdbx_description
1 polymer ?
#
loop_
_entity_poly.entity_id
_entity_poly.type
_entity_poly.pdbx_seq_one_letter_code
_entity_poly.pdbx_strand_id
1 'polypeptide(L)'
;MTLYGPKPEIEVAILADAVQAVGGKLYVLGGGWDTLFASRFPARHPSLGIGVRIRVPWSSVDREFRLSVDLLDEDGRSAFGGKSITQTFRAGHPPGLPDGADVGVVRALTINGLVFPRAGGYSFVVSIDGAEVHRISFRVRERVQA
;
A
#
# COMPACT_ATOMS: atom_id res chain seq x y z
N MET A 1 -18.94 -22.65 -15.05
CA MET A 1 -19.62 -21.66 -14.19
C MET A 1 -18.58 -21.11 -13.24
N THR A 2 -17.86 -20.07 -13.66
CA THR A 2 -16.71 -19.53 -12.91
C THR A 2 -17.23 -18.53 -11.88
N LEU A 3 -17.09 -18.86 -10.59
CA LEU A 3 -17.49 -18.03 -9.45
C LEU A 3 -16.52 -16.84 -9.25
N TYR A 4 -16.42 -15.95 -10.23
CA TYR A 4 -15.55 -14.77 -10.13
C TYR A 4 -16.25 -13.59 -10.80
N GLY A 5 -17.05 -12.86 -10.02
CA GLY A 5 -17.37 -11.48 -10.37
C GLY A 5 -16.07 -10.65 -10.38
N PRO A 6 -16.04 -9.53 -11.13
CA PRO A 6 -14.86 -8.67 -11.18
C PRO A 6 -14.50 -8.23 -9.75
N LYS A 7 -13.20 -8.24 -9.43
CA LYS A 7 -12.67 -7.91 -8.10
C LYS A 7 -12.01 -6.53 -8.13
N PRO A 8 -11.87 -5.86 -6.96
CA PRO A 8 -11.06 -4.66 -6.91
C PRO A 8 -9.62 -4.91 -7.31
N GLU A 9 -9.04 -3.96 -8.02
CA GLU A 9 -7.67 -4.03 -8.52
C GLU A 9 -6.90 -2.77 -8.12
N ILE A 10 -5.59 -2.92 -7.93
CA ILE A 10 -4.70 -1.79 -7.66
C ILE A 10 -4.26 -1.19 -9.00
N GLU A 11 -4.72 0.03 -9.30
CA GLU A 11 -4.26 0.78 -10.48
C GLU A 11 -2.93 1.48 -10.23
N VAL A 12 -2.75 1.98 -9.01
CA VAL A 12 -1.53 2.68 -8.58
C VAL A 12 -1.21 2.29 -7.15
N ALA A 13 0.05 1.96 -6.89
CA ALA A 13 0.60 1.86 -5.55
C ALA A 13 1.97 2.53 -5.56
N ILE A 14 2.19 3.46 -4.63
CA ILE A 14 3.43 4.23 -4.58
C ILE A 14 3.95 4.34 -3.14
N LEU A 15 5.23 4.02 -2.98
CA LEU A 15 5.98 4.30 -1.77
C LEU A 15 6.47 5.75 -1.83
N ALA A 16 6.39 6.45 -0.71
CA ALA A 16 6.73 7.86 -0.62
C ALA A 16 7.17 8.23 0.80
N ASP A 17 7.71 9.43 0.97
CA ASP A 17 8.05 9.97 2.29
C ASP A 17 6.78 10.33 3.07
N ALA A 18 5.77 10.89 2.40
CA ALA A 18 4.46 11.15 2.98
C ALA A 18 3.34 11.08 1.94
N VAL A 19 2.15 10.69 2.37
CA VAL A 19 0.94 10.61 1.54
C VAL A 19 -0.29 11.14 2.27
N GLN A 20 -1.21 11.74 1.53
CA GLN A 20 -2.53 12.13 2.03
C GLN A 20 -3.61 11.81 1.00
N ALA A 21 -4.78 11.37 1.47
CA ALA A 21 -5.96 11.14 0.66
C ALA A 21 -7.02 12.19 1.00
N VAL A 22 -7.29 13.12 0.09
CA VAL A 22 -8.24 14.23 0.32
C VAL A 22 -9.13 14.39 -0.91
N GLY A 23 -10.45 14.32 -0.72
CA GLY A 23 -11.43 14.53 -1.78
C GLY A 23 -11.26 13.59 -2.99
N GLY A 24 -10.89 12.34 -2.76
CA GLY A 24 -10.66 11.36 -3.83
C GLY A 24 -9.30 11.50 -4.54
N LYS A 25 -8.42 12.40 -4.09
CA LYS A 25 -7.09 12.64 -4.66
C LYS A 25 -5.99 12.12 -3.72
N LEU A 26 -4.93 11.57 -4.30
CA LEU A 26 -3.68 11.27 -3.60
C LEU A 26 -2.74 12.48 -3.73
N TYR A 27 -2.31 13.01 -2.59
CA TYR A 27 -1.19 13.94 -2.48
C TYR A 27 0.02 13.14 -2.02
N VAL A 28 1.11 13.21 -2.78
CA VAL A 28 2.30 12.38 -2.57
C VAL A 28 3.52 13.29 -2.49
N LEU A 29 4.28 13.17 -1.40
CA LEU A 29 5.54 13.89 -1.19
C LEU A 29 6.70 12.89 -1.22
N GLY A 30 7.70 13.15 -2.07
CA GLY A 30 8.86 12.26 -2.20
C GLY A 30 8.48 10.86 -2.69
N GLY A 31 7.57 10.76 -3.65
CA GLY A 31 7.08 9.46 -4.15
C GLY A 31 8.02 8.80 -5.16
N GLY A 32 8.01 7.47 -5.17
CA GLY A 32 8.62 6.66 -6.23
C GLY A 32 10.08 6.28 -5.99
N TRP A 33 10.60 6.45 -4.76
CA TRP A 33 11.90 5.90 -4.42
C TRP A 33 11.82 4.39 -4.18
N ASP A 34 12.93 3.72 -4.43
CA ASP A 34 13.10 2.27 -4.24
C ASP A 34 14.23 1.91 -3.27
N THR A 35 14.95 2.91 -2.74
CA THR A 35 16.11 2.71 -1.88
C THR A 35 16.09 3.68 -0.70
N LEU A 36 16.10 3.12 0.51
CA LEU A 36 16.28 3.83 1.77
C LEU A 36 17.74 3.68 2.23
N PHE A 37 18.38 4.79 2.57
CA PHE A 37 19.74 4.81 3.08
C PHE A 37 19.76 5.05 4.59
N ALA A 38 20.27 4.07 5.33
CA ALA A 38 20.50 4.13 6.77
C ALA A 38 21.98 4.45 7.07
N SER A 39 22.25 5.09 8.22
CA SER A 39 23.63 5.35 8.67
C SER A 39 24.30 4.15 9.34
N ARG A 40 23.50 3.28 9.98
CA ARG A 40 23.91 2.02 10.62
C ARG A 40 22.69 1.15 10.88
N PHE A 41 22.91 -0.13 11.18
CA PHE A 41 21.85 -1.08 11.57
C PHE A 41 21.95 -1.48 13.05
N PRO A 42 20.83 -1.77 13.74
CA PRO A 42 19.45 -1.65 13.26
C PRO A 42 19.05 -0.18 13.02
N ALA A 43 18.34 0.06 11.93
CA ALA A 43 17.95 1.39 11.49
C ALA A 43 16.50 1.68 11.87
N ARG A 44 16.25 2.80 12.56
CA ARG A 44 14.89 3.29 12.80
C ARG A 44 14.56 4.36 11.76
N HIS A 45 13.52 4.11 10.97
CA HIS A 45 12.99 5.10 10.02
C HIS A 45 11.74 5.77 10.61
N PRO A 46 11.67 7.12 10.64
CA PRO A 46 10.65 7.84 11.38
C PRO A 46 9.24 7.67 10.81
N SER A 47 9.08 7.82 9.49
CA SER A 47 7.79 7.72 8.83
C SER A 47 7.97 7.43 7.34
N LEU A 48 7.06 6.67 6.77
CA LEU A 48 6.89 6.55 5.32
C LEU A 48 5.40 6.48 4.97
N GLY A 49 5.10 6.74 3.70
CA GLY A 49 3.76 6.76 3.15
C GLY A 49 3.57 5.73 2.04
N ILE A 50 2.41 5.09 2.00
CA ILE A 50 1.95 4.26 0.89
C ILE A 50 0.64 4.83 0.36
N GLY A 51 0.70 5.35 -0.87
CA GLY A 51 -0.48 5.83 -1.59
C GLY A 51 -1.01 4.73 -2.51
N VAL A 52 -2.31 4.45 -2.43
CA VAL A 52 -2.94 3.39 -3.23
C VAL A 52 -4.19 3.93 -3.92
N ARG A 53 -4.32 3.65 -5.22
CA ARG A 53 -5.56 3.83 -5.99
C ARG A 53 -6.11 2.47 -6.36
N ILE A 54 -7.35 2.24 -5.97
CA ILE A 54 -8.08 0.99 -6.12
C ILE A 54 -9.22 1.24 -7.10
N ARG A 55 -9.32 0.44 -8.15
CA ARG A 55 -10.50 0.37 -9.02
C ARG A 55 -11.46 -0.66 -8.44
N VAL A 56 -12.67 -0.24 -8.10
CA VAL A 56 -13.74 -1.12 -7.62
C VAL A 56 -14.77 -1.29 -8.72
N PRO A 57 -15.05 -2.54 -9.15
CA PRO A 57 -16.05 -2.81 -10.15
C PRO A 57 -17.45 -2.33 -9.75
N TRP A 58 -18.22 -1.80 -10.72
CA TRP A 58 -19.59 -1.33 -10.49
C TRP A 58 -20.47 -2.36 -9.74
N SER A 59 -20.35 -3.63 -10.10
CA SER A 59 -21.11 -4.73 -9.49
C SER A 59 -20.80 -4.99 -8.01
N SER A 60 -19.88 -4.25 -7.41
CA SER A 60 -19.42 -4.48 -6.03
C SER A 60 -19.30 -3.19 -5.23
N VAL A 61 -19.93 -2.11 -5.67
CA VAL A 61 -19.78 -0.79 -5.03
C VAL A 61 -20.31 -0.78 -3.59
N ASP A 62 -21.44 -1.43 -3.31
CA ASP A 62 -22.02 -1.51 -1.96
C ASP A 62 -21.34 -2.51 -1.02
N ARG A 63 -20.34 -3.26 -1.50
CA ARG A 63 -19.61 -4.24 -0.69
C ARG A 63 -18.51 -3.56 0.11
N GLU A 64 -18.34 -3.99 1.35
CA GLU A 64 -17.19 -3.65 2.16
C GLU A 64 -15.99 -4.54 1.83
N PHE A 65 -14.84 -3.92 1.65
CA PHE A 65 -13.56 -4.55 1.38
C PHE A 65 -12.58 -4.27 2.49
N ARG A 66 -11.68 -5.22 2.74
CA ARG A 66 -10.57 -5.07 3.67
C ARG A 66 -9.26 -4.91 2.90
N LEU A 67 -8.70 -3.69 2.92
CA LEU A 67 -7.33 -3.43 2.48
C LEU A 67 -6.37 -3.77 3.63
N SER A 68 -5.34 -4.57 3.38
CA SER A 68 -4.29 -4.83 4.34
C SER A 68 -2.91 -4.67 3.72
N VAL A 69 -1.96 -4.15 4.51
CA VAL A 69 -0.55 -3.99 4.12
C VAL A 69 0.35 -4.62 5.16
N ASP A 70 1.21 -5.55 4.72
CA ASP A 70 2.27 -6.14 5.53
C ASP A 70 3.65 -5.77 4.95
N LEU A 71 4.66 -5.65 5.80
CA LEU A 71 6.04 -5.43 5.40
C LEU A 71 6.81 -6.73 5.57
N LEU A 72 7.28 -7.29 4.46
CA LEU A 72 8.12 -8.49 4.47
C LEU A 72 9.59 -8.13 4.27
N ASP A 73 10.47 -8.86 4.94
CA ASP A 73 11.91 -8.87 4.63
C ASP A 73 12.22 -9.75 3.41
N GLU A 74 13.50 -9.84 3.04
CA GLU A 74 13.97 -10.62 1.89
C GLU A 74 13.69 -12.13 1.99
N ASP A 75 13.49 -12.64 3.21
CA ASP A 75 13.16 -14.04 3.47
C ASP A 75 11.64 -14.26 3.56
N GLY A 76 10.84 -13.22 3.29
CA GLY A 76 9.38 -13.28 3.37
C GLY A 76 8.82 -13.23 4.79
N ARG A 77 9.63 -12.88 5.80
CA ARG A 77 9.17 -12.76 7.19
C ARG A 77 8.56 -11.38 7.44
N SER A 78 7.41 -11.35 8.11
CA SER A 78 6.72 -10.11 8.45
C SER A 78 7.49 -9.32 9.51
N ALA A 79 7.84 -8.07 9.18
CA ALA A 79 8.40 -7.08 10.09
C ALA A 79 7.38 -6.59 11.12
N PHE A 80 6.08 -6.82 10.88
CA PHE A 80 4.99 -6.53 11.82
C PHE A 80 4.64 -7.71 12.73
N GLY A 81 5.43 -8.79 12.72
CA GLY A 81 5.19 -9.98 13.54
C GLY A 81 3.97 -10.78 13.09
N GLY A 82 3.75 -10.86 11.78
CA GLY A 82 2.61 -11.56 11.17
C GLY A 82 1.31 -10.76 11.19
N LYS A 83 1.37 -9.48 11.57
CA LYS A 83 0.24 -8.56 11.53
C LYS A 83 0.28 -7.71 10.26
N SER A 84 -0.84 -7.08 9.93
CA SER A 84 -0.91 -6.13 8.82
C SER A 84 -1.65 -4.87 9.27
N ILE A 85 -1.28 -3.74 8.68
CA ILE A 85 -2.05 -2.50 8.80
C ILE A 85 -3.30 -2.69 7.96
N THR A 86 -4.46 -2.57 8.59
CA THR A 86 -5.75 -2.86 7.95
C THR A 86 -6.63 -1.61 7.90
N GLN A 87 -7.27 -1.37 6.76
CA GLN A 87 -8.31 -0.37 6.56
C GLN A 87 -9.50 -1.01 5.85
N THR A 88 -10.72 -0.73 6.32
CA THR A 88 -11.93 -1.08 5.58
C THR A 88 -12.32 0.05 4.64
N PHE A 89 -12.91 -0.31 3.50
CA PHE A 89 -13.47 0.66 2.58
C PHE A 89 -14.70 0.12 1.85
N ARG A 90 -15.54 1.05 1.43
CA ARG A 90 -16.63 0.82 0.48
C ARG A 90 -16.42 1.78 -0.67
N ALA A 91 -16.70 1.35 -1.89
CA ALA A 91 -16.83 2.30 -2.98
C ALA A 91 -18.18 3.02 -2.79
N GLY A 92 -18.20 4.34 -2.95
CA GLY A 92 -19.46 5.07 -3.00
C GLY A 92 -20.03 5.07 -4.41
N HIS A 93 -21.27 5.53 -4.55
CA HIS A 93 -21.84 5.95 -5.82
C HIS A 93 -21.76 7.49 -5.91
N PRO A 94 -20.68 8.08 -6.43
CA PRO A 94 -20.60 9.53 -6.57
C PRO A 94 -21.70 10.04 -7.53
N PRO A 95 -22.30 11.22 -7.24
CA PRO A 95 -23.31 11.79 -8.11
C PRO A 95 -22.80 11.98 -9.55
N GLY A 96 -23.60 11.57 -10.53
CA GLY A 96 -23.27 11.71 -11.95
C GLY A 96 -22.33 10.63 -12.51
N LEU A 97 -22.02 9.59 -11.74
CA LEU A 97 -21.34 8.41 -12.27
C LEU A 97 -22.26 7.66 -13.25
N PRO A 98 -21.83 7.38 -14.50
CA PRO A 98 -22.63 6.61 -15.44
C PRO A 98 -22.95 5.21 -14.90
N ASP A 99 -24.13 4.70 -15.23
CA ASP A 99 -24.51 3.34 -14.90
C ASP A 99 -23.49 2.34 -15.45
N GLY A 100 -23.02 1.44 -14.59
CA GLY A 100 -22.03 0.43 -14.96
C GLY A 100 -20.57 0.89 -14.91
N ALA A 101 -20.27 2.13 -14.52
CA ALA A 101 -18.90 2.62 -14.42
C ALA A 101 -18.21 2.19 -13.10
N ASP A 102 -16.95 1.77 -13.20
CA ASP A 102 -16.12 1.45 -12.05
C ASP A 102 -15.80 2.68 -11.20
N VAL A 103 -15.57 2.46 -9.91
CA VAL A 103 -15.31 3.52 -8.92
C VAL A 103 -13.85 3.50 -8.50
N GLY A 104 -13.19 4.66 -8.62
CA GLY A 104 -11.85 4.86 -8.09
C GLY A 104 -11.87 5.25 -6.62
N VAL A 105 -11.18 4.47 -5.78
CA VAL A 105 -11.00 4.72 -4.35
C VAL A 105 -9.53 4.95 -4.07
N VAL A 106 -9.19 6.05 -3.38
CA VAL A 106 -7.82 6.34 -2.96
C VAL A 106 -7.63 6.11 -1.46
N ARG A 107 -6.49 5.55 -1.07
CA ARG A 107 -6.09 5.33 0.32
C ARG A 107 -4.65 5.79 0.54
N ALA A 108 -4.43 6.37 1.71
CA ALA A 108 -3.14 6.84 2.18
C ALA A 108 -2.85 6.13 3.50
N LEU A 109 -1.77 5.35 3.54
CA LEU A 109 -1.30 4.66 4.73
C LEU A 109 0.01 5.31 5.18
N THR A 110 0.04 5.79 6.42
CA THR A 110 1.26 6.32 7.04
C THR A 110 1.78 5.30 8.04
N ILE A 111 3.06 4.94 7.92
CA ILE A 111 3.70 3.93 8.75
C ILE A 111 4.85 4.60 9.50
N ASN A 112 4.78 4.57 10.83
CA ASN A 112 5.72 5.28 11.68
C ASN A 112 6.65 4.33 12.44
N GLY A 113 7.87 4.79 12.68
CA GLY A 113 8.81 4.13 13.58
C GLY A 113 9.24 2.72 13.15
N LEU A 114 9.28 2.46 11.85
CA LEU A 114 9.77 1.19 11.30
C LEU A 114 11.21 0.94 11.74
N VAL A 115 11.48 -0.32 12.08
CA VAL A 115 12.82 -0.78 12.42
C VAL A 115 13.26 -1.79 11.38
N PHE A 116 14.38 -1.50 10.73
CA PHE A 116 15.04 -2.39 9.78
C PHE A 116 16.25 -3.01 10.47
N PRO A 117 16.23 -4.32 10.80
CA PRO A 117 17.32 -4.95 11.55
C PRO A 117 18.64 -5.03 10.79
N ARG A 118 18.58 -5.11 9.45
CA ARG A 118 19.73 -5.28 8.56
C ARG A 118 19.49 -4.61 7.20
N ALA A 119 20.56 -4.42 6.44
CA ALA A 119 20.44 -4.09 5.02
C ALA A 119 19.81 -5.28 4.27
N GLY A 120 19.08 -4.99 3.19
CA GLY A 120 18.45 -6.04 2.40
C GLY A 120 17.27 -5.55 1.56
N GLY A 121 16.60 -6.52 0.92
CA GLY A 121 15.34 -6.30 0.24
C GLY A 121 14.16 -6.29 1.21
N TYR A 122 13.20 -5.42 0.95
CA TYR A 122 11.94 -5.34 1.69
C TYR A 122 10.78 -5.17 0.72
N SER A 123 9.60 -5.63 1.09
CA SER A 123 8.40 -5.49 0.27
C SER A 123 7.16 -5.18 1.10
N PHE A 124 6.42 -4.15 0.70
CA PHE A 124 5.05 -3.98 1.15
C PHE A 124 4.11 -4.84 0.31
N VAL A 125 3.50 -5.82 0.96
CA VAL A 125 2.48 -6.70 0.36
C VAL A 125 1.12 -6.08 0.62
N VAL A 126 0.43 -5.75 -0.47
CA VAL A 126 -0.90 -5.15 -0.44
C VAL A 126 -1.92 -6.23 -0.79
N SER A 127 -2.88 -6.44 0.11
CA SER A 127 -3.92 -7.44 -0.06
C SER A 127 -5.31 -6.82 0.06
N ILE A 128 -6.26 -7.37 -0.69
CA ILE A 128 -7.68 -7.07 -0.58
C ILE A 128 -8.40 -8.37 -0.21
N ASP A 129 -9.13 -8.34 0.91
CA ASP A 129 -9.82 -9.51 1.49
C ASP A 129 -8.90 -10.73 1.68
N GLY A 130 -7.65 -10.47 2.05
CA GLY A 130 -6.65 -11.52 2.30
C GLY A 130 -5.94 -12.06 1.06
N ALA A 131 -6.35 -11.69 -0.16
CA ALA A 131 -5.64 -12.03 -1.38
C ALA A 131 -4.60 -10.95 -1.70
N GLU A 132 -3.34 -11.33 -1.91
CA GLU A 132 -2.30 -10.42 -2.41
C GLU A 132 -2.71 -9.93 -3.81
N VAL A 133 -2.79 -8.60 -3.96
CA VAL A 133 -3.18 -7.94 -5.22
C VAL A 133 -2.07 -7.06 -5.78
N HIS A 134 -1.11 -6.65 -4.94
CA HIS A 134 0.02 -5.82 -5.37
C HIS A 134 1.20 -5.92 -4.39
N ARG A 135 2.39 -5.60 -4.89
CA ARG A 135 3.64 -5.62 -4.12
C ARG A 135 4.52 -4.44 -4.48
N ILE A 136 4.97 -3.69 -3.47
CA ILE A 136 5.92 -2.59 -3.63
C ILE A 136 7.25 -3.00 -3.00
N SER A 137 8.28 -3.20 -3.82
CA SER A 137 9.60 -3.62 -3.37
C SER A 137 10.56 -2.44 -3.27
N PHE A 138 11.40 -2.43 -2.24
CA PHE A 138 12.45 -1.44 -2.03
C PHE A 138 13.66 -2.09 -1.35
N ARG A 139 14.78 -1.38 -1.30
CA ARG A 139 16.00 -1.80 -0.62
C ARG A 139 16.31 -0.88 0.55
N VAL A 140 16.88 -1.45 1.60
CA VAL A 140 17.50 -0.68 2.68
C VAL A 140 19.00 -0.93 2.63
N ARG A 141 19.78 0.15 2.54
CA ARG A 141 21.25 0.11 2.38
C ARG A 141 21.94 0.97 3.44
N GLU A 142 23.14 0.60 3.82
CA GLU A 142 24.01 1.48 4.61
C GLU A 142 24.61 2.57 3.70
N ARG A 143 24.68 3.81 4.19
CA ARG A 143 25.46 4.86 3.52
C ARG A 143 26.93 4.50 3.63
N VAL A 144 27.58 4.26 2.50
CA VAL A 144 29.04 4.25 2.44
C VAL A 144 29.48 5.71 2.49
N GLN A 145 30.16 6.12 3.56
CA GLN A 145 30.83 7.42 3.58
C GLN A 145 31.97 7.35 2.56
N ALA A 146 31.96 8.27 1.58
CA ALA A 146 33.10 8.56 0.73
C ALA A 146 33.93 9.66 1.38
#